data_AF-A0A2V8K7W3-F1
#
_entry.id   AF-A0A2V8K7W3-F1
#
_cell.length_a   1.000
_cell.length_b   1.000
_cell.length_c   1.000
_cell.angle_alpha   90.00
_cell.angle_beta   90.00
_cell.angle_gamma   90.00
#
_symmetry.space_group_name_H-M   'P 1'
#
loop_
_entity.id
_entity.type
_entity.pdbx_description
1 polymer ?
#
loop_
_entity_poly.entity_id
_entity_poly.type
_entity_poly.pdbx_seq_one_letter_code
_entity_poly.pdbx_strand_id
1 'polypeptide(L)'
;MSASAPVTVQMPDVSELTMPQPDPSVEALSLFASESSGIAARIQELERSHLERMETAAAKLRDQIAAHLQNQHRAEFQSGIQVLREEFEERLRLATTQWEAERQSLLNQARHRNSSKLAQEVEQTEATLDALQQKIQAMLDDPTVALSRIMQEKARQQHLQAYLKGLKFDV
;
A
#
# COMPACT_ATOMS: atom_id res chain seq x y z
N MET A 1 -102.25 102.87 -29.25
CA MET A 1 -101.52 103.72 -28.30
C MET A 1 -100.36 102.89 -27.75
N SER A 2 -99.15 103.45 -27.83
CA SER A 2 -97.93 103.30 -26.99
C SER A 2 -97.52 101.92 -26.44
N ALA A 3 -96.25 101.56 -26.24
CA ALA A 3 -94.89 101.97 -26.62
C ALA A 3 -93.93 101.06 -25.80
N SER A 4 -92.66 100.97 -26.20
CA SER A 4 -91.48 100.48 -25.45
C SER A 4 -91.13 98.98 -25.45
N ALA A 5 -90.03 98.68 -26.16
CA ALA A 5 -89.18 97.47 -26.06
C ALA A 5 -88.11 97.65 -24.94
N PRO A 6 -87.10 96.77 -24.73
CA PRO A 6 -86.77 95.44 -25.30
C PRO A 6 -86.34 94.41 -24.20
N VAL A 7 -85.42 93.49 -24.54
CA VAL A 7 -84.57 92.60 -23.69
C VAL A 7 -85.24 91.27 -23.23
N THR A 8 -84.64 90.07 -23.29
CA THR A 8 -83.23 89.64 -23.38
C THR A 8 -83.15 88.22 -23.95
N VAL A 9 -82.16 87.97 -24.80
CA VAL A 9 -81.68 86.64 -25.21
C VAL A 9 -81.10 85.91 -24.01
N GLN A 10 -81.44 84.64 -23.82
CA GLN A 10 -80.59 83.72 -23.04
C GLN A 10 -80.74 82.28 -23.56
N MET A 11 -79.89 81.93 -24.54
CA MET A 11 -79.18 80.65 -24.50
C MET A 11 -78.07 80.79 -23.44
N PRO A 12 -77.79 79.77 -22.61
CA PRO A 12 -76.77 78.80 -23.00
C PRO A 12 -77.21 77.36 -22.71
N ASP A 13 -76.97 76.44 -23.64
CA ASP A 13 -75.73 75.64 -23.71
C ASP A 13 -75.72 74.53 -22.66
N VAL A 14 -76.42 73.45 -22.99
CA VAL A 14 -76.23 72.18 -22.31
C VAL A 14 -74.96 71.59 -22.92
N SER A 15 -73.81 72.02 -22.40
CA SER A 15 -72.56 71.31 -22.56
C SER A 15 -72.78 69.89 -22.04
N GLU A 16 -73.03 68.96 -22.96
CA GLU A 16 -72.86 67.53 -22.71
C GLU A 16 -71.41 67.35 -22.25
N LEU A 17 -71.27 67.07 -20.96
CA LEU A 17 -70.04 66.62 -20.32
C LEU A 17 -69.61 65.29 -20.96
N THR A 18 -69.00 65.39 -22.13
CA THR A 18 -68.22 64.30 -22.71
C THR A 18 -66.96 64.24 -21.86
N MET A 19 -66.96 63.32 -20.89
CA MET A 19 -65.73 62.91 -20.22
C MET A 19 -64.67 62.66 -21.30
N PRO A 20 -63.43 63.17 -21.20
CA PRO A 20 -62.42 62.90 -22.20
C PRO A 20 -62.21 61.39 -22.23
N GLN A 21 -62.69 60.76 -23.30
CA GLN A 21 -62.45 59.35 -23.56
C GLN A 21 -60.93 59.22 -23.75
N PRO A 22 -60.25 58.36 -22.98
CA PRO A 22 -58.81 58.22 -23.11
C PRO A 22 -58.46 57.87 -24.55
N ASP A 23 -57.46 58.53 -25.11
CA ASP A 23 -57.05 58.33 -26.50
C ASP A 23 -56.71 56.84 -26.70
N PRO A 24 -57.35 56.12 -27.64
CA PRO A 24 -57.16 54.68 -27.83
C PRO A 24 -55.71 54.32 -28.19
N SER A 25 -54.96 55.28 -28.75
CA SER A 25 -53.53 55.16 -29.00
C SER A 25 -52.70 55.13 -27.72
N VAL A 26 -53.08 55.88 -26.68
CA VAL A 26 -52.41 55.92 -25.37
C VAL A 26 -52.63 54.61 -24.62
N GLU A 27 -53.82 54.02 -24.73
CA GLU A 27 -54.13 52.71 -24.15
C GLU A 27 -53.33 51.59 -24.84
N ALA A 28 -53.27 51.58 -26.17
CA ALA A 28 -52.47 50.62 -26.94
C ALA A 28 -50.96 50.72 -26.62
N LEU A 29 -50.44 51.94 -26.47
CA LEU A 29 -49.05 52.17 -26.06
C LEU A 29 -48.80 51.73 -24.62
N SER A 30 -49.77 51.92 -23.72
CA SER A 30 -49.68 51.46 -22.32
C SER A 30 -49.71 49.94 -22.21
N LEU A 31 -50.56 49.28 -23.00
CA LEU A 31 -50.59 47.82 -23.11
C LEU A 31 -49.25 47.29 -23.62
N PHE A 32 -48.75 47.84 -24.73
CA PHE A 32 -47.45 47.46 -25.29
C PHE A 32 -46.31 47.68 -24.29
N ALA A 33 -46.29 48.80 -23.58
CA ALA A 33 -45.31 49.07 -22.53
C ALA A 33 -45.38 48.02 -21.40
N SER A 34 -46.59 47.65 -20.98
CA SER A 34 -46.79 46.62 -19.95
C SER A 34 -46.33 45.23 -20.41
N GLU A 35 -46.61 44.85 -21.66
CA GLU A 35 -46.17 43.57 -22.22
C GLU A 35 -44.65 43.53 -22.39
N SER A 36 -44.05 44.62 -22.89
CA SER A 36 -42.59 44.71 -23.03
C SER A 36 -41.87 44.62 -21.67
N SER A 37 -42.42 45.25 -20.63
CA SER A 37 -41.95 45.13 -19.25
C SER A 37 -42.10 43.70 -18.73
N GLY A 38 -43.24 43.05 -19.01
CA GLY A 38 -43.47 41.65 -18.65
C GLY A 38 -42.50 40.68 -19.35
N ILE A 39 -42.17 40.92 -20.61
CA ILE A 39 -41.17 40.14 -21.36
C ILE A 39 -39.78 40.37 -20.75
N ALA A 40 -39.40 41.61 -20.47
CA ALA A 40 -38.10 41.93 -19.86
C ALA A 40 -37.93 41.24 -18.50
N ALA A 41 -38.97 41.26 -17.64
CA ALA A 41 -38.95 40.56 -16.36
C ALA A 41 -38.80 39.04 -16.52
N ARG A 42 -39.46 38.43 -17.51
CA ARG A 42 -39.31 36.99 -17.81
C ARG A 42 -37.92 36.64 -18.33
N ILE A 43 -37.30 37.51 -19.13
CA ILE A 43 -35.92 37.31 -19.60
C ILE A 43 -34.95 37.34 -18.41
N GLN A 44 -35.08 38.31 -17.52
CA GLN A 44 -34.23 38.41 -16.32
C GLN A 44 -34.39 37.19 -15.40
N GLU A 45 -35.62 36.71 -15.20
CA GLU A 45 -35.88 35.50 -14.42
C GLU A 45 -35.28 34.26 -15.08
N LEU A 46 -35.39 34.15 -16.41
CA LEU A 46 -34.80 33.04 -17.15
C LEU A 46 -33.27 33.05 -17.07
N GLU A 47 -32.64 34.21 -17.21
CA GLU A 47 -31.19 34.38 -17.08
C GLU A 47 -30.72 33.99 -15.68
N ARG A 48 -31.41 34.45 -14.64
CA ARG A 48 -31.12 34.08 -13.26
C ARG A 48 -31.23 32.58 -13.05
N SER A 49 -32.34 31.97 -13.47
CA SER A 49 -32.55 30.53 -13.39
C SER A 49 -31.50 29.73 -14.17
N HIS A 50 -31.03 30.26 -15.30
CA HIS A 50 -30.00 29.62 -16.10
C HIS A 50 -28.64 29.66 -15.39
N LEU A 51 -28.25 30.82 -14.84
CA LEU A 51 -27.02 30.97 -14.06
C LEU A 51 -27.00 30.06 -12.84
N GLU A 52 -28.10 30.01 -12.07
CA GLU A 52 -28.22 29.10 -10.92
C GLU A 52 -28.07 27.62 -11.31
N ARG A 53 -28.65 27.23 -12.46
CA ARG A 53 -28.48 25.87 -13.01
C ARG A 53 -27.04 25.61 -13.45
N MET A 54 -26.39 26.58 -14.09
CA MET A 54 -24.98 26.46 -14.51
C MET A 54 -24.05 26.33 -13.30
N GLU A 55 -24.24 27.15 -12.26
CA GLU A 55 -23.46 27.08 -11.03
C GLU A 55 -23.64 25.73 -10.34
N THR A 56 -24.88 25.24 -10.25
CA THR A 56 -25.18 23.92 -9.69
C THR A 56 -24.54 22.79 -10.49
N ALA A 57 -24.58 22.86 -11.82
CA ALA A 57 -23.94 21.88 -12.69
C ALA A 57 -22.41 21.91 -12.56
N ALA A 58 -21.82 23.11 -12.47
CA ALA A 58 -20.39 23.29 -12.28
C ALA A 58 -19.93 22.75 -10.91
N ALA A 59 -20.71 22.98 -9.84
CA ALA A 59 -20.43 22.42 -8.52
C ALA A 59 -20.44 20.89 -8.56
N LYS A 60 -21.49 20.29 -9.15
CA LYS A 60 -21.56 18.83 -9.32
C LYS A 60 -20.39 18.26 -10.11
N LEU A 61 -19.97 18.93 -11.18
CA LEU A 61 -18.83 18.48 -11.99
C LEU A 61 -17.53 18.53 -11.17
N ARG A 62 -17.31 19.59 -10.37
CA ARG A 62 -16.15 19.67 -9.47
C ARG A 62 -16.12 18.53 -8.46
N ASP A 63 -17.26 18.22 -7.84
CA ASP A 63 -17.37 17.13 -6.88
C ASP A 63 -17.10 15.76 -7.53
N GLN A 64 -17.61 15.56 -8.75
CA GLN A 64 -17.36 14.33 -9.52
C GLN A 64 -15.89 14.19 -9.90
N ILE A 65 -15.24 15.27 -10.36
CA ILE A 65 -13.80 15.25 -10.67
C ILE A 65 -12.99 14.94 -9.42
N ALA A 66 -13.30 15.58 -8.28
CA ALA A 66 -12.60 15.34 -7.02
C ALA A 66 -12.75 13.88 -6.56
N ALA A 67 -13.96 13.33 -6.61
CA ALA A 67 -14.23 11.94 -6.24
C ALA A 67 -13.53 10.95 -7.19
N HIS A 68 -13.57 11.22 -8.50
CA HIS A 68 -12.93 10.37 -9.50
C HIS A 68 -11.41 10.34 -9.29
N LEU A 69 -10.78 11.51 -9.13
CA LEU A 69 -9.35 11.64 -8.90
C LEU A 69 -8.94 10.93 -7.59
N GLN A 70 -9.69 11.13 -6.51
CA GLN A 70 -9.44 10.44 -5.24
C GLN A 70 -9.51 8.92 -5.37
N ASN A 71 -10.51 8.40 -6.09
CA ASN A 71 -10.67 6.97 -6.30
C ASN A 71 -9.55 6.39 -7.18
N GLN A 72 -9.17 7.12 -8.24
CA GLN A 72 -8.06 6.74 -9.10
C GLN A 72 -6.76 6.64 -8.31
N HIS A 73 -6.38 7.69 -7.57
CA HIS A 73 -5.17 7.66 -6.75
C HIS A 73 -5.19 6.53 -5.73
N ARG A 74 -6.34 6.30 -5.08
CA ARG A 74 -6.48 5.18 -4.13
C ARG A 74 -6.23 3.83 -4.79
N ALA A 75 -6.80 3.60 -5.97
CA ALA A 75 -6.59 2.37 -6.71
C ALA A 75 -5.13 2.19 -7.15
N GLU A 76 -4.50 3.25 -7.65
CA GLU A 76 -3.09 3.26 -8.03
C GLU A 76 -2.18 2.94 -6.83
N PHE A 77 -2.42 3.58 -5.68
CA PHE A 77 -1.66 3.30 -4.46
C PHE A 77 -1.86 1.86 -3.97
N GLN A 78 -3.09 1.35 -3.99
CA GLN A 78 -3.37 -0.03 -3.59
C GLN A 78 -2.67 -1.03 -4.51
N SER A 79 -2.71 -0.80 -5.83
CA SER A 79 -2.02 -1.62 -6.81
C SER A 79 -0.50 -1.56 -6.62
N GLY A 80 0.07 -0.37 -6.41
CA GLY A 80 1.51 -0.21 -6.19
C GLY A 80 1.99 -0.90 -4.91
N ILE A 81 1.21 -0.82 -3.84
CA ILE A 81 1.51 -1.52 -2.58
C ILE A 81 1.47 -3.05 -2.77
N GLN A 82 0.52 -3.57 -3.54
CA GLN A 82 0.43 -5.01 -3.82
C GLN A 82 1.65 -5.51 -4.58
N VAL A 83 2.04 -4.82 -5.66
CA VAL A 83 3.24 -5.17 -6.43
C VAL A 83 4.49 -5.14 -5.55
N LEU A 84 4.67 -4.09 -4.75
CA LEU A 84 5.82 -4.00 -3.84
C LEU A 84 5.84 -5.12 -2.79
N ARG A 85 4.66 -5.51 -2.27
CA ARG A 85 4.54 -6.62 -1.32
C ARG A 85 4.94 -7.94 -1.99
N GLU A 86 4.43 -8.21 -3.17
CA GLU A 86 4.74 -9.44 -3.91
C GLU A 86 6.24 -9.54 -4.22
N GLU A 87 6.85 -8.46 -4.71
CA GLU A 87 8.30 -8.43 -4.94
C GLU A 87 9.09 -8.67 -3.65
N PHE A 88 8.67 -8.07 -2.54
CA PHE A 88 9.35 -8.22 -1.26
C PHE A 88 9.22 -9.65 -0.72
N GLU A 89 8.03 -10.25 -0.81
CA GLU A 89 7.78 -11.64 -0.43
C GLU A 89 8.61 -12.61 -1.28
N GLU A 90 8.71 -12.37 -2.60
CA GLU A 90 9.54 -13.18 -3.49
C GLU A 90 11.03 -13.08 -3.13
N ARG A 91 11.53 -11.86 -2.88
CA ARG A 91 12.92 -11.64 -2.43
C ARG A 91 13.20 -12.31 -1.09
N LEU A 92 12.28 -12.22 -0.14
CA LEU A 92 12.41 -12.91 1.15
C LEU A 92 12.43 -14.43 0.98
N ARG A 93 11.55 -14.98 0.13
CA ARG A 93 11.53 -16.42 -0.16
C ARG A 93 12.85 -16.87 -0.75
N LEU A 94 13.37 -16.15 -1.74
CA LEU A 94 14.68 -16.43 -2.36
C LEU A 94 15.81 -16.36 -1.32
N ALA A 95 15.88 -15.28 -0.53
CA ALA A 95 16.88 -15.12 0.53
C ALA A 95 16.81 -16.27 1.55
N THR A 96 15.60 -16.68 1.95
CA THR A 96 15.41 -17.81 2.87
C THR A 96 15.91 -19.11 2.27
N THR A 97 15.62 -19.37 0.99
CA THR A 97 16.11 -20.60 0.32
C THR A 97 17.63 -20.61 0.17
N GLN A 98 18.24 -19.45 -0.13
CA GLN A 98 19.70 -19.31 -0.22
C GLN A 98 20.35 -19.54 1.15
N TRP A 99 19.81 -18.92 2.19
CA TRP A 99 20.32 -19.08 3.55
C TRP A 99 20.24 -20.54 4.03
N GLU A 100 19.14 -21.24 3.78
CA GLU A 100 19.02 -22.66 4.14
C GLU A 100 20.01 -23.51 3.32
N ALA A 101 20.20 -23.24 2.03
CA ALA A 101 21.19 -23.93 1.22
C ALA A 101 22.63 -23.72 1.73
N GLU A 102 22.99 -22.49 2.10
CA GLU A 102 24.29 -22.18 2.71
C GLU A 102 24.46 -22.88 4.05
N ARG A 103 23.43 -22.87 4.89
CA ARG A 103 23.43 -23.56 6.18
C ARG A 103 23.67 -25.05 6.03
N GLN A 104 22.97 -25.71 5.09
CA GLN A 104 23.16 -27.13 4.81
C GLN A 104 24.57 -27.42 4.27
N SER A 105 25.07 -26.57 3.38
CA SER A 105 26.45 -26.68 2.86
C SER A 105 27.48 -26.61 3.99
N LEU A 106 27.35 -25.64 4.90
CA LEU A 106 28.24 -25.48 6.05
C LEU A 106 28.14 -26.66 7.02
N LEU A 107 26.93 -27.17 7.28
CA LEU A 107 26.73 -28.36 8.12
C LEU A 107 27.40 -29.60 7.51
N ASN A 108 27.27 -29.79 6.20
CA ASN A 108 27.92 -30.89 5.50
C ASN A 108 29.44 -30.75 5.53
N GLN A 109 29.98 -29.56 5.30
CA GLN A 109 31.42 -29.29 5.43
C GLN A 109 31.93 -29.56 6.86
N ALA A 110 31.17 -29.16 7.88
CA ALA A 110 31.52 -29.43 9.28
C ALA A 110 31.52 -30.95 9.57
N ARG A 111 30.51 -31.69 9.10
CA ARG A 111 30.45 -33.15 9.22
C ARG A 111 31.64 -33.82 8.55
N HIS A 112 31.97 -33.44 7.31
CA HIS A 112 33.13 -34.00 6.60
C HIS A 112 34.45 -33.71 7.31
N ARG A 113 34.65 -32.49 7.81
CA ARG A 113 35.84 -32.13 8.58
C ARG A 113 35.95 -32.93 9.88
N ASN A 114 34.84 -33.09 10.60
CA ASN A 114 34.82 -33.84 11.85
C ASN A 114 35.06 -35.34 11.61
N SER A 115 34.43 -35.91 10.57
CA SER A 115 34.66 -37.30 10.16
C SER A 115 36.11 -37.54 9.73
N SER A 116 36.71 -36.62 8.96
CA SER A 116 38.12 -36.71 8.57
C SER A 116 39.07 -36.62 9.77
N LYS A 117 38.80 -35.72 10.73
CA LYS A 117 39.58 -35.63 11.97
C LYS A 117 39.45 -36.89 12.82
N LEU A 118 38.23 -37.42 12.94
CA LEU A 118 37.96 -38.65 13.70
C LEU A 118 38.69 -39.84 13.07
N ALA A 119 38.66 -39.98 11.74
CA ALA A 119 39.39 -41.03 11.04
C ALA A 119 40.91 -40.92 11.26
N GLN A 120 41.45 -39.69 11.22
CA GLN A 120 42.87 -39.44 11.51
C GLN A 120 43.25 -39.77 12.96
N GLU A 121 42.38 -39.45 13.92
CA GLU A 121 42.59 -39.75 15.33
C GLU A 121 42.54 -41.26 15.62
N VAL A 122 41.65 -41.99 14.93
CA VAL A 122 41.62 -43.46 14.98
C VAL A 122 42.93 -44.04 14.43
N GLU A 123 43.37 -43.64 13.23
CA GLU A 123 44.61 -44.12 12.62
C GLU A 123 45.83 -43.84 13.50
N GLN A 124 45.92 -42.63 14.06
CA GLN A 124 47.02 -42.26 14.96
C GLN A 124 47.00 -43.10 16.25
N THR A 125 45.82 -43.34 16.82
CA THR A 125 45.67 -44.16 18.03
C THR A 125 46.03 -45.62 17.76
N GLU A 126 45.67 -46.17 16.59
CA GLU A 126 46.09 -47.52 16.15
C GLU A 126 47.61 -47.63 16.06
N ALA A 127 48.27 -46.68 15.39
CA ALA A 127 49.73 -46.67 15.27
C ALA A 127 50.43 -46.59 16.64
N THR A 128 49.88 -45.81 17.59
CA THR A 128 50.43 -45.74 18.95
C THR A 128 50.26 -47.04 19.74
N LEU A 129 49.15 -47.77 19.52
CA LEU A 129 48.93 -49.08 20.15
C LEU A 129 49.90 -50.12 19.63
N ASP A 130 50.16 -50.16 18.33
CA ASP A 130 51.12 -51.07 17.72
C ASP A 130 52.54 -50.79 18.23
N ALA A 131 52.93 -49.53 18.32
CA ALA A 131 54.22 -49.13 18.89
C ALA A 131 54.34 -49.53 20.38
N LEU A 132 53.28 -49.35 21.17
CA LEU A 132 53.22 -49.80 22.56
C LEU A 132 53.33 -51.31 22.68
N GLN A 133 52.67 -52.07 21.80
CA GLN A 133 52.73 -53.53 21.78
C GLN A 133 54.14 -54.03 21.45
N GLN A 134 54.80 -53.45 20.44
CA GLN A 134 56.19 -53.75 20.12
C GLN A 134 57.13 -53.40 21.28
N LYS A 135 56.91 -52.27 21.94
CA LYS A 135 57.69 -51.85 23.13
C LYS A 135 57.52 -52.82 24.30
N ILE A 136 56.29 -53.24 24.59
CA ILE A 136 56.01 -54.23 25.64
C ILE A 136 56.68 -55.56 25.32
N GLN A 137 56.62 -56.01 24.05
CA GLN A 137 57.30 -57.24 23.62
C GLN A 137 58.81 -57.14 23.80
N ALA A 138 59.44 -56.05 23.35
CA ALA A 138 60.87 -55.82 23.55
C ALA A 138 61.27 -55.78 25.04
N MET A 139 60.40 -55.24 25.90
CA MET A 139 60.61 -55.24 27.35
C MET A 139 60.42 -56.61 28.01
N LEU A 140 59.58 -57.49 27.43
CA LEU A 140 59.42 -58.88 27.87
C LEU A 140 60.62 -59.74 27.47
N ASP A 141 61.24 -59.43 26.34
CA ASP A 141 62.42 -60.12 25.82
C ASP A 141 63.73 -59.69 26.53
N ASP A 142 63.71 -58.58 27.29
CA ASP A 142 64.83 -58.09 28.11
C ASP A 142 64.65 -58.48 29.60
N PRO A 143 65.47 -59.41 30.13
CA PRO A 143 65.35 -59.88 31.52
C PRO A 143 65.76 -58.84 32.58
N THR A 144 66.33 -57.70 32.18
CA THR A 144 66.76 -56.64 33.11
C THR A 144 65.65 -55.63 33.43
N VAL A 145 64.53 -55.68 32.70
CA VAL A 145 63.42 -54.75 32.86
C VAL A 145 62.53 -55.17 34.03
N ALA A 146 62.25 -54.24 34.93
CA ALA A 146 61.35 -54.48 36.06
C ALA A 146 59.91 -54.76 35.57
N LEU A 147 59.32 -55.84 36.08
CA LEU A 147 57.92 -56.25 35.82
C LEU A 147 56.91 -55.11 36.07
N SER A 148 57.14 -54.27 37.07
CA SER A 148 56.30 -53.10 37.34
C SER A 148 56.22 -52.13 36.16
N ARG A 149 57.31 -51.97 35.41
CA ARG A 149 57.39 -51.12 34.22
C ARG A 149 56.60 -51.72 33.05
N ILE A 150 56.68 -53.04 32.88
CA ILE A 150 55.89 -53.78 31.87
C ILE A 150 54.39 -53.67 32.19
N MET A 151 54.01 -53.82 33.46
CA MET A 151 52.60 -53.70 33.89
C MET A 151 52.04 -52.29 33.69
N GLN A 152 52.83 -51.24 33.92
CA GLN A 152 52.42 -49.86 33.66
C GLN A 152 52.16 -49.61 32.16
N GLU A 153 53.05 -50.08 31.28
CA GLU A 153 52.85 -49.93 29.83
C GLU A 153 51.67 -50.77 29.33
N LYS A 154 51.44 -51.96 29.90
CA LYS A 154 50.26 -52.78 29.61
C LYS A 154 48.96 -52.11 30.07
N ALA A 155 48.95 -51.47 31.23
CA ALA A 155 47.80 -50.68 31.68
C ALA A 155 47.53 -49.49 30.75
N ARG A 156 48.58 -48.82 30.26
CA ARG A 156 48.48 -47.75 29.26
C ARG A 156 47.92 -48.27 27.93
N GLN A 157 48.37 -49.43 27.46
CA GLN A 157 47.84 -50.10 26.28
C GLN A 157 46.34 -50.40 26.41
N GLN A 158 45.90 -50.93 27.55
CA GLN A 158 44.47 -51.21 27.80
C GLN A 158 43.61 -49.95 27.81
N HIS A 159 44.10 -48.84 28.39
CA HIS A 159 43.40 -47.56 28.35
C HIS A 159 43.25 -47.05 26.91
N LEU A 160 44.32 -47.09 26.12
CA LEU A 160 44.27 -46.68 24.71
C LEU A 160 43.37 -47.59 23.88
N GLN A 161 43.32 -48.90 24.16
CA GLN A 161 42.37 -49.82 23.51
C GLN A 161 40.91 -49.50 23.85
N ALA A 162 40.62 -49.18 25.11
CA ALA A 162 39.27 -48.78 25.52
C ALA A 162 38.84 -47.46 24.87
N TYR A 163 39.77 -46.49 24.83
CA TYR A 163 39.56 -45.21 24.15
C TYR A 163 39.32 -45.39 22.65
N LEU A 164 40.13 -46.21 21.97
CA LEU A 164 39.94 -46.52 20.55
C LEU A 164 38.60 -47.24 20.27
N LYS A 165 38.17 -48.15 21.16
CA LYS A 165 36.83 -48.76 21.07
C LYS A 165 35.73 -47.72 21.18
N GLY A 166 35.89 -46.71 22.05
CA GLY A 166 34.97 -45.58 22.16
C GLY A 166 34.95 -44.74 20.87
N LEU A 167 36.12 -44.33 20.38
CA LEU A 167 36.24 -43.58 19.13
C LEU A 167 35.60 -44.31 17.94
N LYS A 168 35.81 -45.63 17.82
CA LYS A 168 35.22 -46.46 16.75
C LYS A 168 33.71 -46.65 16.88
N PHE A 169 33.13 -46.41 18.05
CA PHE A 169 31.69 -46.45 18.27
C PHE A 169 31.01 -45.14 17.82
N ASP A 170 31.76 -44.04 17.82
CA ASP A 170 31.32 -42.71 17.40
C ASP A 170 31.52 -42.45 15.89
N VAL A 171 32.16 -43.39 15.16
CA VAL A 171 32.30 -43.40 13.68
C VAL A 171 31.06 -44.00 13.04
#